data_AF-A0A4V0XEW2-F1
#
_entry.id   AF-A0A4V0XEW2-F1
#
_cell.length_a   1.000
_cell.length_b   1.000
_cell.length_c   1.000
_cell.angle_alpha   90.00
_cell.angle_beta   90.00
_cell.angle_gamma   90.00
#
_symmetry.space_group_name_H-M   'P 1'
#
loop_
_entity.id
_entity.type
_entity.pdbx_description
1 polymer ?
#
loop_
_entity_poly.entity_id
_entity_poly.type
_entity_poly.pdbx_seq_one_letter_code
_entity_poly.pdbx_strand_id
1 'polypeptide(L)'
;MPFRSRFPRTFQRTLLLVPALVTALALIAVGAARYTSAVPCQAIVVTHDRDNCYSRRLVAMTGAETAEAAEVAEAIRDPLIRSASVVAWAKANRGQISADAATGVCRFAGEAAGKCRYQVQAGHLGAP
;
A
#
# COMPACT_ATOMS: atom_id res chain seq x y z
N MET A 1 30.22 -35.31 -54.50
CA MET A 1 29.33 -35.08 -55.67
C MET A 1 28.75 -36.44 -56.09
N PRO A 2 27.49 -36.64 -56.53
CA PRO A 2 26.30 -35.77 -56.69
C PRO A 2 25.06 -36.23 -55.87
N PHE A 3 24.18 -35.36 -55.38
CA PHE A 3 22.88 -34.90 -55.95
C PHE A 3 21.95 -35.96 -56.61
N ARG A 4 20.76 -36.16 -56.00
CA ARG A 4 19.41 -36.32 -56.62
C ARG A 4 18.37 -36.63 -55.52
N SER A 5 17.64 -35.65 -55.00
CA SER A 5 16.33 -35.14 -55.47
C SER A 5 15.20 -36.20 -55.50
N ARG A 6 14.20 -36.01 -54.62
CA ARG A 6 12.76 -36.17 -54.91
C ARG A 6 11.94 -35.59 -53.74
N PHE A 7 11.52 -34.35 -53.92
CA PHE A 7 10.39 -33.76 -53.19
C PHE A 7 9.09 -34.17 -53.89
N PRO A 8 8.10 -34.73 -53.18
CA PRO A 8 6.72 -34.63 -53.62
C PRO A 8 6.13 -33.28 -53.17
N ARG A 9 5.79 -32.50 -54.19
CA ARG A 9 4.90 -31.33 -54.13
C ARG A 9 3.53 -31.75 -53.59
N THR A 10 3.16 -31.24 -52.44
CA THR A 10 1.75 -30.99 -52.12
C THR A 10 1.67 -29.71 -51.28
N PHE A 11 1.94 -28.61 -51.97
CA PHE A 11 1.45 -27.30 -51.57
C PHE A 11 -0.07 -27.30 -51.72
N GLN A 12 -0.72 -26.36 -51.03
CA GLN A 12 -2.00 -25.76 -51.45
C GLN A 12 -3.27 -26.43 -50.90
N ARG A 13 -3.59 -26.10 -49.64
CA ARG A 13 -4.90 -25.55 -49.20
C ARG A 13 -5.10 -25.68 -47.69
N THR A 14 -4.51 -24.76 -46.92
CA THR A 14 -5.09 -24.38 -45.62
C THR A 14 -4.67 -22.95 -45.27
N LEU A 15 -4.98 -22.03 -46.20
CA LEU A 15 -4.96 -20.61 -45.93
C LEU A 15 -6.35 -20.23 -45.39
N LEU A 16 -6.34 -19.38 -44.36
CA LEU A 16 -7.47 -18.61 -43.84
C LEU A 16 -8.38 -19.34 -42.83
N LEU A 17 -7.96 -19.41 -41.57
CA LEU A 17 -8.88 -19.37 -40.41
C LEU A 17 -8.17 -19.13 -39.06
N VAL A 18 -6.97 -18.53 -39.03
CA VAL A 18 -6.17 -18.38 -37.79
C VAL A 18 -5.59 -16.97 -37.54
N PRO A 19 -6.29 -15.85 -37.82
CA PRO A 19 -5.93 -14.59 -37.15
C PRO A 19 -7.06 -13.97 -36.34
N ALA A 20 -8.21 -14.65 -36.16
CA ALA A 20 -9.35 -14.07 -35.45
C ALA A 20 -9.44 -14.48 -33.96
N LEU A 21 -8.67 -15.47 -33.50
CA LEU A 21 -8.77 -15.96 -32.12
C LEU A 21 -7.66 -15.50 -31.17
N VAL A 22 -6.62 -14.81 -31.67
CA VAL A 22 -5.45 -14.40 -30.86
C VAL A 22 -5.60 -12.97 -30.31
N THR A 23 -6.57 -12.19 -30.79
CA THR A 23 -6.81 -10.79 -30.36
C THR A 23 -8.03 -10.60 -29.47
N ALA A 24 -8.65 -11.68 -28.98
CA ALA A 24 -9.76 -11.60 -28.02
C ALA A 24 -9.36 -11.94 -26.57
N LEU A 25 -8.14 -12.41 -26.32
CA LEU A 25 -7.63 -12.74 -24.98
C LEU A 25 -6.64 -11.73 -24.40
N ALA A 26 -6.30 -10.65 -25.12
CA ALA A 26 -5.39 -9.60 -24.63
C ALA A 26 -6.11 -8.41 -23.96
N LEU A 27 -7.44 -8.47 -23.78
CA LEU A 27 -8.23 -7.42 -23.11
C LEU A 27 -8.73 -7.81 -21.72
N ILE A 28 -8.40 -9.01 -21.22
CA ILE A 28 -8.80 -9.47 -19.87
C ILE A 28 -7.66 -9.28 -18.84
N ALA A 29 -6.46 -8.88 -19.27
CA ALA A 29 -5.29 -8.80 -18.39
C ALA A 29 -4.96 -7.39 -17.83
N VAL A 30 -5.70 -6.34 -18.21
CA VAL A 30 -5.43 -4.96 -17.72
C VAL A 30 -6.54 -4.41 -16.81
N GLY A 31 -7.68 -5.11 -16.69
CA GLY A 31 -8.82 -4.65 -15.89
C GLY A 31 -8.89 -5.17 -14.45
N ALA A 32 -8.15 -6.23 -14.11
CA ALA A 32 -8.30 -6.95 -12.83
C ALA A 32 -7.40 -6.45 -11.68
N ALA A 33 -6.67 -5.34 -11.85
CA ALA A 33 -5.61 -4.96 -10.92
C ALA A 33 -5.94 -3.89 -9.88
N ARG A 34 -7.11 -3.20 -9.90
CA ARG A 34 -7.36 -2.07 -8.97
C ARG A 34 -8.79 -1.86 -8.46
N TYR A 35 -9.66 -2.85 -8.51
CA TYR A 35 -11.00 -2.75 -7.91
C TYR A 35 -11.13 -3.58 -6.62
N THR A 36 -10.17 -3.46 -5.71
CA THR A 36 -10.52 -3.42 -4.28
C THR A 36 -10.77 -1.97 -3.95
N SER A 37 -11.99 -1.46 -4.22
CA SER A 37 -12.38 -0.15 -3.69
C SER A 37 -12.57 -0.32 -2.17
N ALA A 38 -11.46 -0.40 -1.43
CA ALA A 38 -11.49 -0.11 -0.02
C ALA A 38 -12.12 1.27 0.10
N VAL A 39 -13.31 1.35 0.70
CA VAL A 39 -14.00 2.62 0.92
C VAL A 39 -12.99 3.55 1.58
N PRO A 40 -12.66 4.70 0.97
CA PRO A 40 -11.66 5.56 1.55
C PRO A 40 -12.18 6.06 2.89
N CYS A 41 -11.31 6.15 3.91
CA CYS A 41 -11.76 6.49 5.26
C CYS A 41 -12.57 7.80 5.30
N GLN A 42 -12.27 8.76 4.42
CA GLN A 42 -12.99 10.03 4.31
C GLN A 42 -14.46 9.89 3.86
N ALA A 43 -14.83 8.81 3.16
CA ALA A 43 -16.20 8.53 2.75
C ALA A 43 -17.04 7.83 3.83
N ILE A 44 -16.43 7.38 4.93
CA ILE A 44 -17.16 6.81 6.07
C ILE A 44 -17.73 7.98 6.89
N VAL A 45 -18.99 7.88 7.30
CA VAL A 45 -19.63 8.85 8.20
C VAL A 45 -18.79 9.03 9.47
N VAL A 46 -18.71 10.26 9.98
CA VAL A 46 -17.98 10.64 11.22
C VAL A 46 -18.47 9.77 12.39
N THR A 47 -17.78 8.66 12.62
CA THR A 47 -18.13 7.63 13.59
C THR A 47 -16.85 6.95 14.05
N HIS A 48 -16.97 6.11 15.08
CA HIS A 48 -15.88 5.26 15.56
C HIS A 48 -15.26 4.40 14.44
N ASP A 49 -16.05 3.93 13.47
CA ASP A 49 -15.55 3.13 12.35
C ASP A 49 -14.61 3.91 11.43
N ARG A 50 -14.87 5.20 11.24
CA ARG A 50 -14.00 6.08 10.47
C ARG A 50 -12.65 6.25 11.16
N ASP A 51 -12.68 6.49 12.46
CA ASP A 51 -11.48 6.65 13.26
C ASP A 51 -10.64 5.35 13.30
N ASN A 52 -11.30 4.19 13.37
CA ASN A 52 -10.66 2.89 13.22
C ASN A 52 -10.04 2.68 11.82
N CYS A 53 -10.68 3.20 10.76
CA CYS A 53 -10.11 3.19 9.42
C CYS A 53 -8.82 4.02 9.34
N TYR A 54 -8.85 5.26 9.83
CA TYR A 54 -7.67 6.12 9.87
C TYR A 54 -6.57 5.57 10.80
N SER A 55 -6.94 4.94 11.91
CA SER A 55 -6.01 4.25 12.81
C SER A 55 -5.21 3.17 12.09
N ARG A 56 -5.89 2.26 11.39
CA ARG A 56 -5.23 1.19 10.61
C ARG A 56 -4.35 1.75 9.50
N ARG A 57 -4.83 2.78 8.80
CA ARG A 57 -4.05 3.48 7.78
C ARG A 57 -2.78 4.05 8.40
N LEU A 58 -2.90 4.82 9.48
CA LEU A 58 -1.77 5.46 10.17
C LEU A 58 -0.72 4.43 10.56
N VAL A 59 -1.10 3.33 11.20
CA VAL A 59 -0.15 2.30 11.68
C VAL A 59 0.57 1.59 10.53
N ALA A 60 -0.04 1.52 9.34
CA ALA A 60 0.57 0.95 8.14
C ALA A 60 1.55 1.91 7.44
N MET A 61 1.55 3.20 7.79
CA MET A 61 2.43 4.19 7.17
C MET A 61 3.86 4.06 7.66
N THR A 62 4.78 4.30 6.74
CA THR A 62 6.22 4.27 6.96
C THR A 62 6.74 5.62 7.44
N GLY A 63 7.99 5.64 7.89
CA GLY A 63 8.70 6.84 8.29
C GLY A 63 8.85 7.86 7.16
N ALA A 64 8.90 7.41 5.91
CA ALA A 64 8.97 8.30 4.75
C ALA A 64 7.70 9.15 4.59
N GLU A 65 6.56 8.68 5.11
CA GLU A 65 5.24 9.30 4.96
C GLU A 65 4.88 10.16 6.19
N THR A 66 5.86 10.60 6.98
CA THR A 66 5.64 11.29 8.27
C THR A 66 4.74 12.52 8.17
N ALA A 67 4.81 13.30 7.07
CA ALA A 67 3.93 14.45 6.86
C ALA A 67 2.47 14.02 6.70
N GLU A 68 2.21 13.03 5.84
CA GLU A 68 0.86 12.48 5.64
C GLU A 68 0.36 11.75 6.91
N ALA A 69 1.25 11.11 7.66
CA ALA A 69 0.91 10.47 8.93
C ALA A 69 0.37 11.49 9.95
N ALA A 70 0.89 12.73 9.94
CA ALA A 70 0.39 13.80 10.78
C ALA A 70 -1.05 14.21 10.38
N GLU A 71 -1.33 14.32 9.08
CA GLU A 71 -2.67 14.62 8.56
C GLU A 71 -3.67 13.51 8.90
N VAL A 72 -3.26 12.25 8.74
CA VAL A 72 -4.08 11.08 9.10
C VAL A 72 -4.34 11.03 10.61
N ALA A 73 -3.34 11.32 11.44
CA ALA A 73 -3.51 11.39 12.89
C ALA A 73 -4.50 12.49 13.30
N GLU A 74 -4.45 13.66 12.66
CA GLU A 74 -5.40 14.76 12.90
C GLU A 74 -6.85 14.40 12.54
N ALA A 75 -7.03 13.60 11.49
CA ALA A 75 -8.35 13.18 11.03
C ALA A 75 -9.07 12.26 12.02
N ILE A 76 -8.34 11.57 12.91
CA ILE A 76 -8.91 10.74 13.99
C ILE A 76 -9.50 11.65 15.07
N ARG A 77 -10.82 11.59 15.26
CA ARG A 77 -11.53 12.49 16.18
C ARG A 77 -11.51 11.98 17.61
N ASP A 78 -11.68 10.67 17.82
CA ASP A 78 -11.57 10.03 19.11
C ASP A 78 -10.13 10.17 19.66
N PRO A 79 -9.94 10.88 20.79
CA PRO A 79 -8.62 11.14 21.34
C PRO A 79 -7.91 9.87 21.83
N LEU A 80 -8.65 8.85 22.29
CA LEU A 80 -8.08 7.59 22.75
C LEU A 80 -7.56 6.79 21.56
N ILE A 81 -8.35 6.67 20.50
CA ILE A 81 -7.91 6.01 19.26
C ILE A 81 -6.71 6.76 18.67
N ARG A 82 -6.78 8.09 18.59
CA ARG A 82 -5.71 8.91 18.03
C ARG A 82 -4.41 8.70 18.78
N SER A 83 -4.45 8.80 20.11
CA SER A 83 -3.27 8.63 20.95
C SER A 83 -2.65 7.23 20.81
N ALA A 84 -3.48 6.18 20.89
CA ALA A 84 -3.02 4.81 20.73
C ALA A 84 -2.40 4.56 19.35
N SER A 85 -3.02 5.08 18.29
CA SER A 85 -2.58 4.90 16.90
C SER A 85 -1.26 5.61 16.64
N VAL A 86 -1.08 6.83 17.15
CA VAL A 86 0.18 7.58 17.04
C VAL A 86 1.33 6.86 17.75
N VAL A 87 1.09 6.34 18.95
CA VAL A 87 2.12 5.57 19.68
C VAL A 87 2.43 4.25 18.97
N ALA A 88 1.43 3.58 18.37
CA ALA A 88 1.63 2.38 17.59
C ALA A 88 2.44 2.65 16.32
N TRP A 89 2.13 3.71 15.58
CA TRP A 89 2.91 4.16 14.42
C TRP A 89 4.36 4.47 14.80
N ALA A 90 4.58 5.18 15.91
CA ALA A 90 5.92 5.48 16.42
C ALA A 90 6.71 4.21 16.76
N LYS A 91 6.04 3.18 17.30
CA LYS A 91 6.64 1.87 17.55
C LYS A 91 6.99 1.14 16.25
N ALA A 92 6.11 1.18 15.24
CA ALA A 92 6.35 0.56 13.93
C ALA A 92 7.50 1.21 13.16
N ASN A 93 7.68 2.53 13.34
CA ASN A 93 8.70 3.34 12.65
C ASN A 93 9.93 3.64 13.53
N ARG A 94 10.08 2.89 14.62
CA ARG A 94 11.22 2.99 15.53
C ARG A 94 12.54 2.87 14.79
N GLY A 95 13.45 3.82 15.00
CA GLY A 95 14.78 3.83 14.38
C GLY A 95 14.79 4.15 12.87
N GLN A 96 13.63 4.35 12.25
CA GLN A 96 13.52 4.70 10.82
C GLN A 96 13.45 6.21 10.60
N ILE A 97 13.06 6.97 11.61
CA ILE A 97 12.90 8.43 11.57
C ILE A 97 13.57 9.09 12.77
N SER A 98 13.98 10.35 12.60
CA SER A 98 14.47 11.16 13.72
C SER A 98 13.31 11.59 14.62
N ALA A 99 13.61 11.89 15.88
CA ALA A 99 12.62 12.41 16.83
C ALA A 99 12.05 13.76 16.40
N ASP A 100 12.86 14.59 15.75
CA ASP A 100 12.44 15.88 15.23
C ASP A 100 11.42 15.71 14.10
N ALA A 101 11.68 14.79 13.16
CA ALA A 101 10.73 14.45 12.10
C ALA A 101 9.40 13.93 12.68
N ALA A 102 9.47 13.07 13.71
CA ALA A 102 8.30 12.50 14.35
C ALA A 102 7.48 13.51 15.19
N THR A 103 8.01 14.69 15.50
CA THR A 103 7.34 15.67 16.38
C THR A 103 5.98 16.09 15.86
N GLY A 104 5.85 16.26 14.53
CA GLY A 104 4.60 16.62 13.87
C GLY A 104 3.48 15.60 14.07
N VAL A 105 3.83 14.31 14.16
CA VAL A 105 2.88 13.21 14.42
C VAL A 105 2.68 13.04 15.94
N CYS A 106 3.77 13.04 16.72
CA CYS A 106 3.72 12.79 18.16
C CYS A 106 2.93 13.84 18.94
N ARG A 107 2.75 15.07 18.44
CA ARG A 107 1.88 16.07 19.08
C ARG A 107 0.43 15.58 19.22
N PHE A 108 -0.03 14.71 18.31
CA PHE A 108 -1.39 14.17 18.32
C PHE A 108 -1.62 13.08 19.36
N ALA A 109 -0.54 12.60 20.00
CA ALA A 109 -0.64 11.64 21.10
C ALA A 109 -1.16 12.25 22.41
N GLY A 110 -1.27 13.59 22.50
CA GLY A 110 -1.68 14.28 23.72
C GLY A 110 -0.69 14.02 24.85
N GLU A 111 -1.20 13.57 26.00
CA GLU A 111 -0.39 13.21 27.17
C GLU A 111 0.66 12.13 26.87
N ALA A 112 0.41 11.27 25.87
CA ALA A 112 1.34 10.23 25.45
C ALA A 112 2.43 10.71 24.47
N ALA A 113 2.56 12.02 24.20
CA ALA A 113 3.57 12.56 23.28
C ALA A 113 5.01 12.22 23.72
N GLY A 114 5.28 12.21 25.03
CA GLY A 114 6.57 11.76 25.58
C GLY A 114 6.86 10.30 25.22
N LYS A 115 5.86 9.41 25.39
CA LYS A 115 5.95 8.00 25.02
C LYS A 115 6.17 7.83 23.52
N CYS A 116 5.46 8.59 22.68
CA CYS A 116 5.64 8.55 21.23
C CYS A 116 7.09 8.87 20.82
N ARG A 117 7.66 9.98 21.31
CA ARG A 117 9.05 10.37 21.00
C ARG A 117 10.05 9.32 21.46
N TYR A 118 9.86 8.76 22.66
CA TYR A 118 10.68 7.67 23.16
C TYR A 118 10.63 6.43 22.25
N GLN A 119 9.44 6.04 21.78
CA GLN A 119 9.27 4.87 20.91
C GLN A 119 10.05 5.00 19.59
N VAL A 120 10.08 6.20 19.00
CA VAL A 120 10.82 6.49 17.77
C VAL A 120 12.33 6.38 17.99
N GLN A 121 12.84 6.94 19.11
CA GLN A 121 14.27 6.96 19.45
C GLN A 121 14.80 5.60 19.95
N ALA A 122 13.91 4.72 20.41
CA ALA A 122 14.23 3.41 20.97
C ALA A 122 14.75 2.39 19.94
N GLY A 123 15.26 2.80 18.78
CA GLY A 123 15.82 1.90 17.75
C GLY A 123 16.92 0.97 18.26
N HIS A 124 17.63 1.38 19.29
CA HIS A 124 18.66 0.60 19.99
C HIS A 124 18.10 -0.45 20.96
N LEU A 125 16.81 -0.43 21.28
CA LEU A 125 16.16 -1.35 22.24
C LEU A 125 15.52 -2.58 21.58
N GLY A 126 15.88 -2.86 20.32
CA GLY A 126 15.46 -4.06 19.59
C GLY A 126 14.01 -4.00 19.11
N ALA A 127 13.80 -4.34 17.84
CA ALA A 127 12.54 -4.97 17.45
C ALA A 127 12.49 -6.36 18.13
N PRO A 128 11.31 -6.85 18.55
CA PRO A 128 11.17 -8.25 18.99
C PRO A 128 11.57 -9.23 17.89
#